data_AF-A0A3T0K2T9-F1
#
_entry.id   AF-A0A3T0K2T9-F1
#
_cell.length_a   1.000
_cell.length_b   1.000
_cell.length_c   1.000
_cell.angle_alpha   90.00
_cell.angle_beta   90.00
_cell.angle_gamma   90.00
#
_symmetry.space_group_name_H-M   'P 1'
#
loop_
_entity.id
_entity.type
_entity.pdbx_description
1 polymer ?
#
loop_
_entity_poly.entity_id
_entity_poly.type
_entity_poly.pdbx_seq_one_letter_code
_entity_poly.pdbx_strand_id
1 'polypeptide(L)'
;MKTELALYRALIAINIPEPKAHAFAEAMESDMRNLLATKFDVTKVHNDLLAEISRLRSENDRTRLEIAHLAEMLTVRIAAMMVVTVIAIVGAMSLIN
;
A
#
# COMPACT_ATOMS: atom_id res chain seq x y z
N MET A 1 -18.76 -2.93 -28.77
CA MET A 1 -19.49 -3.68 -29.83
C MET A 1 -21.02 -3.74 -29.68
N LYS A 2 -21.67 -4.41 -28.70
CA LYS A 2 -23.16 -4.43 -28.65
C LYS A 2 -23.80 -3.07 -28.32
N THR A 3 -23.17 -2.27 -27.46
CA THR A 3 -23.60 -0.93 -27.08
C THR A 3 -23.42 0.10 -28.19
N GLU A 4 -22.33 0.05 -28.95
CA GLU A 4 -22.10 0.92 -30.12
C GLU A 4 -23.15 0.71 -31.20
N LEU A 5 -23.46 -0.56 -31.52
CA LEU A 5 -24.45 -0.85 -32.55
C LEU A 5 -25.85 -0.42 -32.10
N ALA A 6 -26.14 -0.51 -30.81
CA ALA A 6 -27.39 -0.03 -30.22
C ALA A 6 -27.47 1.50 -30.21
N LEU A 7 -26.38 2.20 -29.88
CA LEU A 7 -26.33 3.66 -29.86
C LEU A 7 -26.35 4.25 -31.26
N TYR A 8 -25.57 3.71 -32.20
CA TYR A 8 -25.62 4.09 -33.60
C TYR A 8 -27.03 3.93 -34.17
N ARG A 9 -27.67 2.77 -33.94
CA ARG A 9 -29.06 2.54 -34.35
C ARG A 9 -30.04 3.50 -33.68
N ALA A 10 -29.83 3.85 -32.41
CA ALA A 10 -30.66 4.83 -31.72
C ALA A 10 -30.51 6.25 -32.29
N LEU A 11 -29.29 6.65 -32.66
CA LEU A 11 -29.00 7.95 -33.30
C LEU A 11 -29.65 8.05 -34.70
N ILE A 12 -29.57 6.98 -35.48
CA ILE A 12 -30.27 6.89 -36.77
C ILE A 12 -31.80 6.93 -36.56
N ALA A 13 -32.32 6.25 -35.53
CA ALA A 13 -33.75 6.24 -35.23
C ALA A 13 -34.32 7.63 -34.85
N ILE A 14 -33.48 8.53 -34.30
CA ILE A 14 -33.83 9.93 -34.04
C ILE A 14 -33.47 10.87 -35.20
N ASN A 15 -33.26 10.32 -36.41
CA ASN A 15 -33.07 11.04 -37.66
C ASN A 15 -31.75 11.84 -37.74
N ILE A 16 -30.70 11.40 -37.04
CA ILE A 16 -29.35 11.97 -37.21
C ILE A 16 -28.72 11.39 -38.48
N PRO A 17 -28.09 12.21 -39.34
CA PRO A 17 -27.40 11.72 -40.54
C PRO A 17 -26.30 10.71 -40.20
N GLU A 18 -26.20 9.62 -40.97
CA GLU A 18 -25.19 8.55 -40.81
C GLU A 18 -23.76 9.06 -40.53
N PRO A 19 -23.19 10.01 -41.28
CA PRO A 19 -21.81 10.45 -41.03
C PRO A 19 -21.64 11.12 -39.65
N LYS A 20 -22.68 11.79 -39.14
CA LYS A 20 -22.66 12.39 -37.79
C LYS A 20 -22.89 11.35 -36.70
N ALA A 21 -23.77 10.38 -36.94
CA ALA A 21 -24.00 9.28 -36.01
C ALA A 21 -22.75 8.40 -35.83
N HIS A 22 -22.02 8.14 -36.91
CA HIS A 22 -20.75 7.41 -36.88
C HIS A 22 -19.67 8.17 -36.10
N ALA A 23 -19.46 9.45 -36.43
CA ALA A 23 -18.47 10.28 -35.73
C ALA A 23 -18.75 10.38 -34.23
N PHE A 24 -20.03 10.48 -33.84
CA PHE A 24 -20.41 10.51 -32.43
C PHE A 24 -20.15 9.18 -31.72
N ALA A 25 -20.53 8.05 -32.33
CA ALA A 25 -20.31 6.74 -31.74
C ALA A 25 -18.82 6.45 -31.53
N GLU A 26 -17.97 6.84 -32.49
CA GLU A 26 -16.53 6.67 -32.44
C GLU A 26 -15.88 7.61 -31.40
N ALA A 27 -16.27 8.89 -31.36
CA ALA A 27 -15.79 9.82 -30.34
C ALA A 27 -16.18 9.36 -28.93
N MET A 28 -17.41 8.90 -28.74
CA MET A 28 -17.88 8.40 -27.45
C MET A 28 -17.15 7.11 -27.04
N GLU A 29 -16.83 6.22 -27.98
CA GLU A 29 -16.01 5.04 -27.69
C GLU A 29 -14.60 5.43 -27.23
N SER A 30 -13.97 6.36 -27.96
CA SER A 30 -12.67 6.90 -27.60
C SER A 30 -12.70 7.49 -26.19
N ASP A 31 -13.70 8.30 -25.87
CA ASP A 31 -13.84 8.93 -24.56
C ASP A 31 -14.11 7.90 -23.46
N MET A 32 -14.96 6.91 -23.70
CA MET A 32 -15.21 5.84 -22.72
C MET A 32 -13.97 4.99 -22.45
N ARG A 33 -13.10 4.77 -23.43
CA ARG A 33 -11.85 4.01 -23.25
C ARG A 33 -10.75 4.84 -22.59
N ASN A 34 -10.69 6.14 -22.87
CA ASN A 34 -9.57 6.98 -22.48
C ASN A 34 -9.83 7.79 -21.20
N LEU A 35 -11.09 8.15 -20.91
CA LEU A 35 -11.44 9.05 -19.80
C LEU A 35 -12.11 8.34 -18.63
N LEU A 36 -12.63 7.13 -18.83
CA LEU A 36 -13.31 6.38 -17.78
C LEU A 36 -12.42 5.25 -17.26
N ALA A 37 -12.11 5.29 -15.97
CA ALA A 37 -11.51 4.14 -15.29
C ALA A 37 -12.49 2.96 -15.36
N THR A 38 -12.04 1.85 -15.93
CA THR A 38 -12.87 0.66 -16.03
C THR A 38 -12.99 0.01 -14.66
N LYS A 39 -14.02 -0.82 -14.47
CA LYS A 39 -14.14 -1.65 -13.25
C LYS A 39 -12.89 -2.51 -13.02
N PHE A 40 -12.22 -2.92 -14.11
CA PHE A 40 -10.97 -3.66 -14.04
C PHE A 40 -9.84 -2.82 -13.44
N ASP A 41 -9.69 -1.57 -13.90
CA ASP A 41 -8.66 -0.66 -13.38
C ASP A 41 -8.83 -0.39 -11.88
N VAL A 42 -10.06 -0.15 -11.45
CA VAL A 42 -10.39 0.03 -10.03
C VAL A 42 -10.07 -1.23 -9.22
N THR A 43 -10.44 -2.41 -9.74
CA THR A 43 -10.16 -3.69 -9.07
C THR A 43 -8.67 -3.95 -8.98
N LYS A 44 -7.91 -3.62 -10.03
CA LYS A 44 -6.45 -3.74 -10.05
C LYS A 44 -5.82 -2.86 -8.98
N VAL A 45 -6.15 -1.56 -8.95
CA VAL A 45 -5.64 -0.62 -7.94
C VAL A 45 -6.01 -1.07 -6.53
N HIS A 46 -7.24 -1.55 -6.32
CA HIS A 46 -7.66 -2.10 -5.03
C HIS A 46 -6.81 -3.30 -4.59
N ASN A 47 -6.55 -4.23 -5.50
CA ASN A 47 -5.73 -5.41 -5.20
C ASN A 47 -4.26 -5.05 -4.95
N ASP A 48 -3.71 -4.12 -5.74
CA ASP A 48 -2.36 -3.61 -5.55
C ASP A 48 -2.23 -2.91 -4.17
N LEU A 49 -3.24 -2.13 -3.76
CA LEU A 49 -3.30 -1.53 -2.43
C LEU A 49 -3.40 -2.57 -1.31
N LEU A 50 -4.20 -3.62 -1.46
CA LEU A 50 -4.29 -4.69 -0.46
C LEU A 50 -2.97 -5.45 -0.31
N ALA A 51 -2.27 -5.70 -1.42
CA ALA A 51 -0.95 -6.31 -1.39
C ALA A 51 0.06 -5.42 -0.65
N GLU A 52 0.05 -4.11 -0.92
CA GLU A 52 0.95 -3.15 -0.26
C GLU A 52 0.65 -3.03 1.24
N ILE A 53 -0.62 -2.94 1.64
CA ILE A 53 -1.03 -2.94 3.04
C ILE A 53 -0.55 -4.21 3.76
N SER A 54 -0.64 -5.36 3.09
CA SER A 54 -0.21 -6.63 3.65
C SER A 54 1.31 -6.68 3.84
N ARG A 55 2.07 -6.16 2.86
CA ARG A 55 3.53 -6.00 2.95
C ARG A 55 3.92 -5.10 4.12
N LEU A 56 3.34 -3.90 4.19
CA LEU A 56 3.64 -2.91 5.24
C LEU A 56 3.32 -3.45 6.64
N ARG A 57 2.25 -4.23 6.80
CA ARG A 57 1.93 -4.90 8.08
C ARG A 57 3.02 -5.88 8.47
N SER A 58 3.47 -6.73 7.54
CA SER A 58 4.55 -7.69 7.80
C SER A 58 5.87 -7.00 8.17
N GLU A 59 6.22 -5.90 7.51
CA GLU A 59 7.40 -5.10 7.84
C GLU A 59 7.29 -4.46 9.23
N ASN A 60 6.10 -3.96 9.60
CA ASN A 60 5.86 -3.40 10.93
C ASN A 60 6.01 -4.46 12.02
N ASP A 61 5.42 -5.65 11.83
CA ASP A 61 5.51 -6.75 12.78
C ASP A 61 6.96 -7.21 12.96
N ARG A 62 7.72 -7.31 11.87
CA ARG A 62 9.16 -7.62 11.91
C ARG A 62 9.93 -6.56 12.70
N THR A 63 9.69 -5.29 12.41
CA THR A 63 10.37 -4.17 13.10
C THR A 63 10.05 -4.19 14.60
N ARG A 64 8.80 -4.50 14.98
CA ARG A 64 8.40 -4.63 16.39
C ARG A 64 9.14 -5.77 17.09
N LEU A 65 9.30 -6.92 16.43
CA LEU A 65 10.07 -8.05 16.97
C LEU A 65 11.55 -7.69 17.14
N GLU A 66 12.15 -7.03 16.15
CA GLU A 66 13.54 -6.58 16.21
C GLU A 66 13.76 -5.58 17.37
N ILE A 67 12.84 -4.64 17.57
CA ILE A 67 12.85 -3.70 18.71
C ILE A 67 12.74 -4.45 20.04
N ALA A 68 11.80 -5.40 20.17
CA ALA A 68 11.62 -6.16 21.39
C ALA A 68 12.87 -6.98 21.75
N HIS A 69 13.48 -7.62 20.75
CA HIS A 69 14.71 -8.39 20.92
C HIS A 69 15.90 -7.50 21.33
N LEU A 70 16.06 -6.35 20.68
CA LEU A 70 17.09 -5.37 21.05
C LEU A 70 16.88 -4.84 22.48
N ALA A 71 15.64 -4.56 22.88
CA ALA A 71 15.31 -4.11 24.22
C ALA A 71 15.67 -5.16 25.29
N GLU A 72 15.41 -6.45 25.01
CA GLU A 72 15.81 -7.55 25.88
C GLU A 72 17.33 -7.62 26.04
N MET A 73 18.06 -7.62 24.92
CA MET A 73 19.54 -7.66 24.94
C MET A 73 20.15 -6.47 25.68
N LEU A 74 19.60 -5.26 25.46
CA LEU A 74 20.04 -4.05 26.17
C LEU A 74 19.79 -4.17 27.66
N THR A 75 18.63 -4.69 28.08
CA THR A 75 18.28 -4.87 29.50
C THR A 75 19.29 -5.80 30.18
N VAL A 76 19.60 -6.95 29.57
CA VAL A 76 20.60 -7.90 30.10
C VAL A 76 21.97 -7.25 30.19
N ARG A 77 22.40 -6.54 29.14
CA ARG A 77 23.72 -5.89 29.11
C ARG A 77 23.85 -4.80 30.17
N ILE A 78 22.82 -3.96 30.34
CA ILE A 78 22.80 -2.91 31.36
C ILE A 78 22.83 -3.51 32.76
N ALA A 79 22.04 -4.57 33.01
CA ALA A 79 22.06 -5.28 34.30
C ALA A 79 23.46 -5.85 34.61
N ALA A 80 24.12 -6.46 33.63
CA ALA A 80 25.49 -6.97 33.79
C ALA A 80 26.49 -5.85 34.09
N MET A 81 26.42 -4.72 33.36
CA MET A 81 27.30 -3.56 33.60
C MET A 81 27.09 -2.98 35.01
N MET A 82 25.85 -2.89 35.48
CA MET A 82 25.55 -2.41 36.85
C MET A 82 26.12 -3.31 37.94
N VAL A 83 26.07 -4.64 37.76
CA VAL A 83 26.66 -5.57 38.74
C VAL A 83 28.17 -5.37 38.80
N VAL A 84 28.83 -5.25 37.63
CA VAL A 84 30.28 -5.02 37.56
C VAL A 84 30.67 -3.71 38.23
N THR A 85 29.92 -2.62 38.01
CA THR A 85 30.23 -1.33 38.63
C THR A 85 30.04 -1.35 40.14
N VAL A 86 28.98 -1.99 40.66
CA VAL A 86 28.75 -2.14 42.11
C VAL A 86 29.90 -2.92 42.75
N ILE A 87 30.32 -4.05 42.17
CA ILE A 87 31.44 -4.86 42.68
C ILE A 87 32.73 -4.04 42.71
N ALA A 88 33.02 -3.29 41.64
CA ALA A 88 34.22 -2.45 41.58
C ALA A 88 34.23 -1.37 42.66
N ILE A 89 33.08 -0.71 42.89
CA ILE A 89 32.95 0.33 43.94
C ILE A 89 33.13 -0.27 45.33
N VAL A 90 32.48 -1.41 45.63
CA VAL A 90 32.61 -2.08 46.93
C VAL A 90 34.06 -2.54 47.17
N GLY A 91 34.69 -3.15 46.16
CA GLY A 91 36.09 -3.54 46.22
C GLY A 91 37.01 -2.35 46.51
N ALA A 92 36.81 -1.22 45.82
CA ALA A 92 37.58 0.00 46.06
C ALA A 92 37.40 0.54 47.49
N MET A 93 36.18 0.53 48.03
CA MET A 93 35.94 0.96 49.42
C MET A 93 36.66 0.07 50.44
N SER A 94 36.70 -1.25 50.24
CA SER A 94 37.38 -2.18 51.14
C SER A 94 38.92 -2.04 51.16
N LEU A 95 39.51 -1.38 50.16
CA LEU A 95 40.94 -1.11 50.10
C LEU A 95 41.35 0.19 50.81
N ILE A 96 40.39 1.08 51.08
CA ILE A 96 40.61 2.40 51.67
C ILE A 96 40.35 2.39 53.19
N ASN A 97 39.50 1.47 53.67
CA ASN A 97 39.20 1.22 55.09
C ASN A 97 40.16 0.21 55.70
#